data_AF-A0AAU3G1N4-F1
#
_entry.id   AF-A0AAU3G1N4-F1
#
_cell.length_a   1.000
_cell.length_b   1.000
_cell.length_c   1.000
_cell.angle_alpha   90.00
_cell.angle_beta   90.00
_cell.angle_gamma   90.00
#
_symmetry.space_group_name_H-M   'P 1'
#
loop_
_entity.id
_entity.type
_entity.pdbx_description
1 polymer ?
#
loop_
_entity_poly.entity_id
_entity_poly.type
_entity_poly.pdbx_seq_one_letter_code
_entity_poly.pdbx_strand_id
1 'polypeptide(L)'
;MPGTGRGGPDTAMVSAARDGDQQALDALVADSLPLVYNIVGRALNGHNDVDDVVQETLLRVVRALPDLRDPKAYRSWLVAIAVRQVRDHEQDRRTTQNRRADLDTATEVPDPESDFAAVTVLRLGLTDQRREVAEATRWLDNDDRSLLALWWLEETGELGRADLAGALGLSGRHAAVRVQRMKEQVQTARTVVRALRADSGCPELRTLTSNWDGAPSPLWRKRFARHVRGCPICGRRAAGLLPIDRLLSGLPLLPVPAGFLLERIQVIPPATDAIRHVASQLFAGRGAHRASHAAGSRGPLSAIPHGPAAAAGVAAVVVAAVVAGHLATTPAPVAEPVVEPRTTSKVLPSRSPSATPSPSPSPSRREAPREPAPVGVPAKKGVGVWKMPGVSAALAKSGASWYYTWNTNHDGVSTSSSVEFVPMVWGAASVTPAKLAEAKRAGPYLLGFNEPDLPAQANMSVEKALSLWPKLMATGRVLGSPSVAFGGDKPGGWLDRFMSGAAARGYRVDFVAVHWYGSDFRTDNAVAQLKSYLRAIYKRYHKPIWLTEYALIDFSNGTRYPGDARQAAFLTASTKMLSSLPYVRRWGWFGLPSSPTEPNSGLFRHDGAATLTGRAFQSAR
;
A
#
# COMPACT_ATOMS: atom_id res chain seq x y z
N MET A 1 -7.60 -23.36 -4.95
CA MET A 1 -8.82 -22.96 -5.68
C MET A 1 -8.67 -23.38 -7.13
N PRO A 2 -9.67 -24.05 -7.73
CA PRO A 2 -9.69 -24.32 -9.17
C PRO A 2 -9.91 -23.01 -9.96
N GLY A 3 -9.60 -23.03 -11.26
CA GLY A 3 -9.35 -21.81 -12.03
C GLY A 3 -10.58 -21.03 -12.50
N THR A 4 -10.41 -19.71 -12.64
CA THR A 4 -11.36 -18.76 -13.25
C THR A 4 -10.86 -18.19 -14.58
N GLY A 5 -9.88 -18.82 -15.23
CA GLY A 5 -9.22 -18.30 -16.44
C GLY A 5 -10.03 -18.42 -17.75
N ARG A 6 -11.37 -18.29 -17.71
CA ARG A 6 -12.23 -18.27 -18.93
C ARG A 6 -13.68 -17.81 -18.77
N GLY A 7 -14.16 -17.52 -17.56
CA GLY A 7 -15.54 -17.08 -17.32
C GLY A 7 -15.60 -15.58 -17.03
N GLY A 8 -16.22 -14.81 -17.92
CA GLY A 8 -16.83 -13.54 -17.49
C GLY A 8 -18.07 -13.80 -16.61
N PRO A 9 -18.74 -12.73 -16.13
CA PRO A 9 -20.00 -12.90 -15.39
C PRO A 9 -20.99 -13.75 -16.19
N ASP A 10 -21.69 -14.65 -15.50
CA ASP A 10 -22.62 -15.60 -16.13
C ASP A 10 -23.69 -14.85 -16.94
N THR A 11 -24.01 -15.35 -18.13
CA THR A 11 -25.07 -14.79 -18.99
C THR A 11 -26.43 -14.78 -18.27
N ALA A 12 -26.67 -15.74 -17.37
CA ALA A 12 -27.84 -15.75 -16.50
C ALA A 12 -27.84 -14.56 -15.50
N MET A 13 -26.69 -14.29 -14.86
CA MET A 13 -26.53 -13.15 -13.95
C MET A 13 -26.64 -11.80 -14.67
N VAL A 14 -26.06 -11.67 -15.88
CA VAL A 14 -26.21 -10.47 -16.72
C VAL A 14 -27.69 -10.24 -17.08
N SER A 15 -28.43 -11.31 -17.39
CA SER A 15 -29.86 -11.21 -17.73
C SER A 15 -30.68 -10.80 -16.50
N ALA A 16 -30.47 -11.43 -15.35
CA ALA A 16 -31.16 -11.08 -14.10
C ALA A 16 -30.88 -9.61 -13.68
N ALA A 17 -29.63 -9.17 -13.75
CA ALA A 17 -29.24 -7.79 -13.46
C ALA A 17 -29.88 -6.77 -14.41
N ARG A 18 -29.96 -7.11 -15.72
CA ARG A 18 -30.65 -6.29 -16.73
C ARG A 18 -32.15 -6.20 -16.46
N ASP A 19 -32.75 -7.32 -16.06
CA ASP A 19 -34.19 -7.45 -15.85
C ASP A 19 -34.62 -6.90 -14.46
N GLY A 20 -33.68 -6.38 -13.66
CA GLY A 20 -33.93 -5.53 -12.47
C GLY A 20 -33.51 -6.13 -11.11
N ASP A 21 -32.95 -7.34 -11.08
CA ASP A 21 -32.48 -7.98 -9.84
C ASP A 21 -31.27 -7.24 -9.24
N GLN A 22 -31.46 -6.66 -8.06
CA GLN A 22 -30.42 -5.92 -7.33
C GLN A 22 -29.26 -6.82 -6.87
N GLN A 23 -29.51 -8.06 -6.46
CA GLN A 23 -28.44 -8.97 -6.02
C GLN A 23 -27.58 -9.41 -7.20
N ALA A 24 -28.22 -9.67 -8.35
CA ALA A 24 -27.51 -9.94 -9.59
C ALA A 24 -26.72 -8.72 -10.09
N LEU A 25 -27.27 -7.50 -9.93
CA LEU A 25 -26.61 -6.25 -10.29
C LEU A 25 -25.37 -5.97 -9.43
N ASP A 26 -25.48 -6.12 -8.11
CA ASP A 26 -24.36 -5.93 -7.18
C ASP A 26 -23.22 -6.92 -7.46
N ALA A 27 -23.56 -8.20 -7.68
CA ALA A 27 -22.59 -9.23 -8.07
C ALA A 27 -21.94 -8.93 -9.43
N LEU A 28 -22.73 -8.51 -10.42
CA LEU A 28 -22.24 -8.15 -11.76
C LEU A 28 -21.28 -6.94 -11.73
N VAL A 29 -21.56 -5.93 -10.89
CA VAL A 29 -20.67 -4.77 -10.69
C VAL A 29 -19.39 -5.20 -9.96
N ALA A 30 -19.50 -6.06 -8.93
CA ALA A 30 -18.36 -6.59 -8.20
C ALA A 30 -17.39 -7.38 -9.10
N ASP A 31 -17.92 -8.26 -9.96
CA ASP A 31 -17.14 -9.06 -10.91
C ASP A 31 -16.53 -8.22 -12.04
N SER A 32 -17.19 -7.12 -12.42
CA SER A 32 -16.73 -6.22 -13.47
C SER A 32 -15.64 -5.25 -13.02
N LEU A 33 -15.64 -4.88 -11.74
CA LEU A 33 -14.74 -3.90 -11.15
C LEU A 33 -13.24 -4.22 -11.39
N PRO A 34 -12.71 -5.44 -11.15
CA PRO A 34 -11.31 -5.76 -11.40
C PRO A 34 -10.88 -5.54 -12.86
N LEU A 35 -11.75 -5.84 -13.82
CA LEU A 35 -11.48 -5.64 -15.25
C LEU A 35 -11.44 -4.14 -15.59
N VAL A 36 -12.45 -3.38 -15.17
CA VAL A 36 -12.51 -1.93 -15.41
C VAL A 36 -11.31 -1.22 -14.77
N TYR A 37 -10.98 -1.54 -13.52
CA TYR A 37 -9.85 -0.97 -12.80
C TYR A 37 -8.51 -1.26 -13.51
N ASN A 38 -8.31 -2.48 -14.02
CA ASN A 38 -7.10 -2.84 -14.78
C ASN A 38 -7.04 -2.17 -16.16
N ILE A 39 -8.17 -1.85 -16.81
CA ILE A 39 -8.20 -1.11 -18.08
C ILE A 39 -7.87 0.37 -17.84
N VAL A 40 -8.64 1.03 -16.97
CA VAL A 40 -8.54 2.47 -16.70
C VAL A 40 -7.18 2.80 -16.06
N GLY A 41 -6.76 2.04 -15.05
CA GLY A 41 -5.48 2.22 -14.38
C GLY A 41 -4.28 2.11 -15.34
N ARG A 42 -4.28 1.13 -16.25
CA ARG A 42 -3.22 0.99 -17.25
C ARG A 42 -3.21 2.11 -18.27
N ALA A 43 -4.38 2.50 -18.76
CA ALA A 43 -4.47 3.51 -19.82
C ALA A 43 -4.10 4.91 -19.31
N LEU A 44 -4.62 5.31 -18.14
CA LEU A 44 -4.32 6.60 -17.52
C LEU A 44 -2.93 6.65 -16.84
N ASN A 45 -2.26 5.49 -16.69
CA ASN A 45 -0.92 5.34 -16.13
C ASN A 45 -0.65 6.13 -14.82
N GLY A 46 -1.29 5.83 -13.70
CA GLY A 46 -2.68 5.48 -13.47
C GLY A 46 -3.25 6.61 -12.62
N HIS A 47 -3.34 7.80 -13.23
CA HIS A 47 -3.63 9.14 -12.68
C HIS A 47 -4.62 9.16 -11.50
N ASN A 48 -4.61 10.21 -10.66
CA ASN A 48 -5.60 10.45 -9.59
C ASN A 48 -7.05 10.20 -10.02
N ASP A 49 -7.35 10.55 -11.27
CA ASP A 49 -8.65 10.46 -11.89
C ASP A 49 -9.05 9.00 -12.25
N VAL A 50 -8.19 8.00 -11.99
CA VAL A 50 -8.51 6.57 -12.21
C VAL A 50 -9.73 6.16 -11.40
N ASP A 51 -9.78 6.54 -10.12
CA ASP A 51 -10.88 6.13 -9.26
C ASP A 51 -12.21 6.78 -9.71
N ASP A 52 -12.17 8.06 -10.09
CA ASP A 52 -13.31 8.80 -10.65
C ASP A 52 -13.76 8.21 -12.00
N VAL A 53 -12.83 7.91 -12.91
CA VAL A 53 -13.13 7.33 -14.24
C VAL A 53 -13.63 5.89 -14.13
N VAL A 54 -13.13 5.09 -13.17
CA VAL A 54 -13.70 3.77 -12.86
C VAL A 54 -15.12 3.92 -12.30
N GLN A 55 -15.36 4.85 -11.37
CA GLN A 55 -16.69 5.09 -10.81
C GLN A 55 -17.69 5.52 -11.89
N GLU A 56 -17.36 6.52 -12.73
CA GLU A 56 -18.22 6.96 -13.83
C GLU A 56 -18.41 5.87 -14.89
N THR A 57 -17.39 5.04 -15.16
CA THR A 57 -17.55 3.86 -16.01
C THR A 57 -18.59 2.89 -15.45
N LEU A 58 -18.51 2.54 -14.16
CA LEU A 58 -19.47 1.63 -13.53
C LEU A 58 -20.88 2.24 -13.44
N LEU A 59 -21.01 3.54 -13.18
CA LEU A 59 -22.29 4.25 -13.22
C LEU A 59 -22.91 4.25 -14.62
N ARG A 60 -22.12 4.43 -15.69
CA ARG A 60 -22.60 4.32 -17.08
C ARG A 60 -23.00 2.88 -17.43
N VAL A 61 -22.25 1.89 -16.95
CA VAL A 61 -22.60 0.46 -17.10
C VAL A 61 -23.95 0.17 -16.44
N VAL A 62 -24.17 0.57 -15.19
CA VAL A 62 -25.46 0.36 -14.50
C VAL A 62 -26.61 1.07 -15.23
N ARG A 63 -26.42 2.33 -15.66
CA ARG A 63 -27.44 3.12 -16.38
C ARG A 63 -27.81 2.54 -17.76
N ALA A 64 -26.84 2.00 -18.49
CA ALA A 64 -27.03 1.51 -19.85
C ALA A 64 -27.23 -0.01 -19.96
N LEU A 65 -27.16 -0.74 -18.84
CA LEU A 65 -27.38 -2.20 -18.80
C LEU A 65 -28.76 -2.61 -19.36
N PRO A 66 -29.89 -1.91 -19.07
CA PRO A 66 -31.19 -2.26 -19.65
C PRO A 66 -31.23 -2.28 -21.18
N ASP A 67 -30.41 -1.44 -21.84
CA ASP A 67 -30.33 -1.35 -23.30
C ASP A 67 -29.46 -2.46 -23.94
N LEU A 68 -28.86 -3.34 -23.14
CA LEU A 68 -28.00 -4.42 -23.62
C LEU A 68 -28.81 -5.52 -24.32
N ARG A 69 -28.79 -5.46 -25.67
CA ARG A 69 -29.52 -6.38 -26.56
C ARG A 69 -29.09 -7.85 -26.45
N ASP A 70 -27.78 -8.10 -26.31
CA ASP A 70 -27.23 -9.45 -26.16
C ASP A 70 -26.42 -9.54 -24.85
N PRO A 71 -26.94 -10.25 -23.83
CA PRO A 71 -26.20 -10.51 -22.58
C PRO A 71 -24.84 -11.19 -22.80
N LYS A 72 -24.63 -11.94 -23.88
CA LYS A 72 -23.32 -12.57 -24.18
C LYS A 72 -22.27 -11.53 -24.62
N ALA A 73 -22.71 -10.38 -25.14
CA ALA A 73 -21.84 -9.28 -25.52
C ALA A 73 -21.43 -8.37 -24.34
N TYR A 74 -21.88 -8.67 -23.11
CA TYR A 74 -21.62 -7.83 -21.93
C TYR A 74 -20.14 -7.47 -21.76
N ARG A 75 -19.22 -8.44 -21.90
CA ARG A 75 -17.77 -8.20 -21.67
C ARG A 75 -17.18 -7.24 -22.70
N SER A 76 -17.48 -7.40 -23.99
CA SER A 76 -16.97 -6.50 -25.04
C SER A 76 -17.63 -5.11 -24.97
N TRP A 77 -18.91 -5.05 -24.61
CA TRP A 77 -19.64 -3.81 -24.33
C TRP A 77 -19.07 -3.03 -23.13
N LEU A 78 -18.83 -3.71 -22.00
CA LEU A 78 -18.18 -3.14 -20.81
C LEU A 78 -16.81 -2.54 -21.14
N VAL A 79 -15.98 -3.29 -21.87
CA VAL A 79 -14.65 -2.85 -22.31
C VAL A 79 -14.75 -1.64 -23.26
N ALA A 80 -15.74 -1.61 -24.16
CA ALA A 80 -16.00 -0.47 -25.03
C ALA A 80 -16.41 0.80 -24.26
N ILE A 81 -17.22 0.68 -23.19
CA ILE A 81 -17.55 1.81 -22.32
C ILE A 81 -16.30 2.31 -21.60
N ALA A 82 -15.50 1.43 -20.99
CA ALA A 82 -14.28 1.80 -20.29
C ALA A 82 -13.27 2.53 -21.21
N VAL A 83 -13.03 2.00 -22.42
CA VAL A 83 -12.15 2.63 -23.42
C VAL A 83 -12.68 4.00 -23.87
N ARG A 84 -14.01 4.15 -23.98
CA ARG A 84 -14.63 5.45 -24.25
C ARG A 84 -14.42 6.43 -23.09
N GLN A 85 -14.59 6.00 -21.84
CA GLN A 85 -14.38 6.88 -20.67
C GLN A 85 -12.96 7.40 -20.54
N VAL A 86 -11.97 6.55 -20.79
CA VAL A 86 -10.56 6.97 -20.85
C VAL A 86 -10.36 8.08 -21.91
N ARG A 87 -10.96 7.94 -23.11
CA ARG A 87 -10.83 8.92 -24.19
C ARG A 87 -11.57 10.22 -23.91
N ASP A 88 -12.83 10.14 -23.46
CA ASP A 88 -13.66 11.29 -23.10
C ASP A 88 -12.91 12.16 -22.06
N HIS A 89 -12.43 11.51 -21.00
CA HIS A 89 -11.69 12.13 -19.90
C HIS A 89 -10.41 12.85 -20.36
N GLU A 90 -9.59 12.19 -21.19
CA GLU A 90 -8.38 12.80 -21.72
C GLU A 90 -8.64 13.98 -22.67
N GLN A 91 -9.76 13.95 -23.42
CA GLN A 91 -10.17 15.05 -24.27
C GLN A 91 -10.63 16.27 -23.43
N ASP A 92 -11.37 16.04 -22.35
CA ASP A 92 -11.82 17.08 -21.43
C ASP A 92 -10.66 17.69 -20.64
N ARG A 93 -9.68 16.87 -20.21
CA ARG A 93 -8.42 17.36 -19.62
C ARG A 93 -7.67 18.29 -20.58
N ARG A 94 -7.45 17.88 -21.84
CA ARG A 94 -6.78 18.72 -22.85
C ARG A 94 -7.52 20.02 -23.12
N THR A 95 -8.85 19.97 -23.20
CA THR A 95 -9.70 21.16 -23.42
C THR A 95 -9.63 22.12 -22.23
N THR A 96 -9.64 21.58 -21.00
CA THR A 96 -9.50 22.37 -19.76
C THR A 96 -8.11 22.97 -19.62
N GLN A 97 -7.06 22.22 -19.94
CA GLN A 97 -5.67 22.69 -19.89
C GLN A 97 -5.41 23.80 -20.92
N ASN A 98 -5.98 23.69 -22.13
CA ASN A 98 -5.91 24.74 -23.14
C ASN A 98 -6.69 26.01 -22.72
N ARG A 99 -7.75 25.89 -21.90
CA ARG A 99 -8.49 27.05 -21.36
C ARG A 99 -7.79 27.68 -20.14
N ARG A 100 -7.10 26.90 -19.32
CA ARG A 100 -6.32 27.40 -18.17
C ARG A 100 -5.00 28.06 -18.58
N ALA A 101 -4.56 27.91 -19.83
CA ALA A 101 -3.39 28.61 -20.34
C ALA A 101 -3.55 30.15 -20.39
N ASP A 102 -4.78 30.67 -20.32
CA ASP A 102 -5.09 32.12 -20.29
C ASP A 102 -5.17 32.73 -18.87
N LEU A 103 -5.22 31.92 -17.79
CA LEU A 103 -5.35 32.41 -16.40
C LEU A 103 -4.58 31.51 -15.41
N ASP A 104 -3.49 32.06 -14.88
CA ASP A 104 -2.61 31.57 -13.80
C ASP A 104 -2.37 30.05 -13.68
N THR A 105 -1.14 29.65 -14.04
CA THR A 105 -0.68 28.26 -14.12
C THR A 105 -0.39 27.62 -12.76
N ALA A 106 -1.46 27.22 -12.06
CA ALA A 106 -1.39 26.14 -11.08
C ALA A 106 -0.97 24.84 -11.80
N THR A 107 0.30 24.45 -11.64
CA THR A 107 0.81 23.22 -12.26
C THR A 107 0.31 22.02 -11.46
N GLU A 108 -0.73 21.34 -11.95
CA GLU A 108 -1.16 20.03 -11.45
C GLU A 108 -0.01 19.03 -11.60
N VAL A 109 0.73 18.76 -10.52
CA VAL A 109 1.73 17.70 -10.46
C VAL A 109 0.98 16.37 -10.28
N PRO A 110 1.10 15.39 -11.19
CA PRO A 110 0.46 14.09 -11.03
C PRO A 110 0.96 13.38 -9.77
N ASP A 111 0.05 12.74 -9.05
CA ASP A 111 0.35 11.95 -7.85
C ASP A 111 1.08 10.64 -8.22
N PRO A 112 2.27 10.34 -7.69
CA PRO A 112 2.99 9.11 -8.02
C PRO A 112 2.51 7.83 -7.33
N GLU A 113 1.60 7.87 -6.35
CA GLU A 113 0.82 6.67 -5.96
C GLU A 113 -0.08 6.24 -7.13
N SER A 114 -0.46 7.20 -7.97
CA SER A 114 -1.25 7.07 -9.19
C SER A 114 -0.39 6.89 -10.46
N ASP A 115 0.71 6.11 -10.41
CA ASP A 115 1.49 5.72 -11.60
C ASP A 115 1.51 4.19 -11.79
N PHE A 116 0.60 3.66 -12.61
CA PHE A 116 0.47 2.23 -12.87
C PHE A 116 1.76 1.58 -13.41
N ALA A 117 2.58 2.29 -14.20
CA ALA A 117 3.88 1.78 -14.63
C ALA A 117 4.85 1.69 -13.44
N ALA A 118 4.94 2.72 -12.60
CA ALA A 118 5.73 2.68 -11.38
C ALA A 118 5.25 1.56 -10.42
N VAL A 119 3.95 1.45 -10.20
CA VAL A 119 3.32 0.41 -9.37
C VAL A 119 3.59 -0.99 -9.93
N THR A 120 3.57 -1.17 -11.25
CA THR A 120 3.93 -2.45 -11.91
C THR A 120 5.41 -2.78 -11.72
N VAL A 121 6.31 -1.79 -11.77
CA VAL A 121 7.75 -1.96 -11.43
C VAL A 121 7.96 -2.34 -9.98
N LEU A 122 7.28 -1.64 -9.06
CA LEU A 122 7.48 -1.74 -7.63
C LEU A 122 6.84 -3.01 -7.03
N ARG A 123 5.63 -3.40 -7.48
CA ARG A 123 4.91 -4.57 -6.92
C ARG A 123 5.43 -5.93 -7.39
N LEU A 124 6.18 -6.00 -8.49
CA LEU A 124 6.44 -7.27 -9.19
C LEU A 124 7.92 -7.66 -9.29
N GLY A 125 8.80 -7.00 -8.54
CA GLY A 125 10.22 -7.41 -8.38
C GLY A 125 10.97 -7.54 -9.71
N LEU A 126 10.71 -6.61 -10.63
CA LEU A 126 11.03 -6.78 -12.03
C LEU A 126 12.52 -6.69 -12.35
N THR A 127 13.01 -7.62 -13.18
CA THR A 127 14.34 -7.52 -13.81
C THR A 127 14.49 -6.20 -14.58
N ASP A 128 15.71 -5.69 -14.75
CA ASP A 128 15.93 -4.38 -15.37
C ASP A 128 15.26 -4.24 -16.75
N GLN A 129 15.26 -5.33 -17.53
CA GLN A 129 14.55 -5.41 -18.81
C GLN A 129 13.04 -5.17 -18.69
N ARG A 130 12.40 -5.72 -17.65
CA ARG A 130 10.97 -5.54 -17.37
C ARG A 130 10.68 -4.16 -16.79
N ARG A 131 11.60 -3.59 -15.99
CA ARG A 131 11.56 -2.18 -15.52
C ARG A 131 11.55 -1.20 -16.70
N GLU A 132 12.40 -1.42 -17.69
CA GLU A 132 12.41 -0.62 -18.93
C GLU A 132 11.10 -0.71 -19.73
N VAL A 133 10.42 -1.87 -19.75
CA VAL A 133 9.12 -2.00 -20.46
C VAL A 133 8.08 -1.08 -19.83
N ALA A 134 7.98 -1.07 -18.50
CA ALA A 134 7.04 -0.23 -17.78
C ALA A 134 7.35 1.26 -17.99
N GLU A 135 8.62 1.68 -17.94
CA GLU A 135 8.96 3.08 -18.19
C GLU A 135 8.77 3.50 -19.65
N ALA A 136 8.92 2.56 -20.59
CA ALA A 136 8.66 2.78 -22.01
C ALA A 136 7.18 3.06 -22.33
N THR A 137 6.22 2.65 -21.48
CA THR A 137 4.80 2.96 -21.68
C THR A 137 4.53 4.46 -21.58
N ARG A 138 5.26 5.18 -20.69
CA ARG A 138 5.14 6.64 -20.52
C ARG A 138 5.52 7.43 -21.78
N TRP A 139 6.26 6.83 -22.70
CA TRP A 139 6.66 7.46 -23.97
C TRP A 139 5.64 7.26 -25.09
N LEU A 140 4.63 6.41 -24.92
CA LEU A 140 3.56 6.18 -25.90
C LEU A 140 2.60 7.38 -25.97
N ASP A 141 1.85 7.49 -27.06
CA ASP A 141 0.65 8.34 -27.06
C ASP A 141 -0.51 7.60 -26.37
N ASN A 142 -1.56 8.33 -26.02
CA ASN A 142 -2.66 7.83 -25.20
C ASN A 142 -3.45 6.69 -25.87
N ASP A 143 -3.56 6.73 -27.19
CA ASP A 143 -4.29 5.74 -27.97
C ASP A 143 -3.48 4.42 -27.99
N ASP A 144 -2.16 4.49 -28.11
CA ASP A 144 -1.25 3.35 -27.93
C ASP A 144 -1.18 2.86 -26.46
N ARG A 145 -1.28 3.74 -25.45
CA ARG A 145 -1.40 3.33 -24.02
C ARG A 145 -2.68 2.54 -23.75
N SER A 146 -3.80 3.03 -24.26
CA SER A 146 -5.10 2.33 -24.17
C SER A 146 -5.05 0.98 -24.90
N LEU A 147 -4.42 0.94 -26.08
CA LEU A 147 -4.24 -0.30 -26.84
C LEU A 147 -3.32 -1.30 -26.13
N LEU A 148 -2.25 -0.83 -25.48
CA LEU A 148 -1.36 -1.65 -24.66
C LEU A 148 -2.12 -2.28 -23.49
N ALA A 149 -3.01 -1.53 -22.83
CA ALA A 149 -3.85 -2.04 -21.74
C ALA A 149 -4.79 -3.17 -22.19
N LEU A 150 -5.41 -3.05 -23.38
CA LEU A 150 -6.27 -4.08 -23.95
C LEU A 150 -5.48 -5.30 -24.41
N TRP A 151 -4.37 -5.10 -25.14
CA TRP A 151 -3.52 -6.20 -25.60
C TRP A 151 -2.91 -6.98 -24.43
N TRP A 152 -2.60 -6.31 -23.31
CA TRP A 152 -2.18 -6.99 -22.10
C TRP A 152 -3.21 -8.02 -21.63
N LEU A 153 -4.48 -7.61 -21.53
CA LEU A 153 -5.56 -8.47 -21.08
C LEU A 153 -5.78 -9.64 -22.04
N GLU A 154 -5.54 -9.43 -23.33
CA GLU A 154 -5.54 -10.49 -24.34
C GLU A 154 -4.43 -11.52 -24.10
N GLU A 155 -3.18 -11.10 -23.86
CA GLU A 155 -2.06 -12.02 -23.58
C GLU A 155 -2.22 -12.76 -22.24
N THR A 156 -2.91 -12.17 -21.24
CA THR A 156 -3.24 -12.87 -19.99
C THR A 156 -4.45 -13.81 -20.12
N GLY A 157 -5.12 -13.87 -21.28
CA GLY A 157 -6.30 -14.70 -21.51
C GLY A 157 -7.61 -14.13 -20.93
N GLU A 158 -7.58 -12.90 -20.44
CA GLU A 158 -8.74 -12.17 -19.89
C GLU A 158 -9.62 -11.55 -20.98
N LEU A 159 -9.09 -11.33 -22.18
CA LEU A 159 -9.80 -10.66 -23.28
C LEU A 159 -9.62 -11.44 -24.58
N GLY A 160 -10.69 -11.62 -25.37
CA GLY A 160 -10.56 -12.16 -26.71
C GLY A 160 -10.09 -11.10 -27.71
N ARG A 161 -9.41 -11.52 -28.79
CA ARG A 161 -9.10 -10.66 -29.95
C ARG A 161 -10.35 -9.98 -30.50
N ALA A 162 -11.50 -10.67 -30.47
CA ALA A 162 -12.80 -10.14 -30.89
C ALA A 162 -13.29 -9.00 -29.99
N ASP A 163 -13.17 -9.14 -28.67
CA ASP A 163 -13.57 -8.11 -27.71
C ASP A 163 -12.69 -6.86 -27.83
N LEU A 164 -11.36 -7.06 -27.97
CA LEU A 164 -10.40 -5.96 -28.22
C LEU A 164 -10.73 -5.22 -29.53
N ALA A 165 -11.02 -5.96 -30.60
CA ALA A 165 -11.38 -5.37 -31.90
C ALA A 165 -12.71 -4.60 -31.81
N GLY A 166 -13.73 -5.16 -31.15
CA GLY A 166 -15.02 -4.53 -30.89
C GLY A 166 -14.91 -3.25 -30.08
N ALA A 167 -14.16 -3.26 -28.98
CA ALA A 167 -13.93 -2.08 -28.13
C ALA A 167 -13.22 -0.92 -28.84
N LEU A 168 -12.40 -1.24 -29.85
CA LEU A 168 -11.74 -0.24 -30.70
C LEU A 168 -12.57 0.20 -31.91
N GLY A 169 -13.70 -0.46 -32.20
CA GLY A 169 -14.48 -0.25 -33.42
C GLY A 169 -13.76 -0.70 -34.69
N LEU A 170 -12.89 -1.71 -34.61
CA LEU A 170 -12.02 -2.18 -35.70
C LEU A 170 -12.33 -3.61 -36.12
N SER A 171 -11.96 -3.97 -37.34
CA SER A 171 -11.88 -5.38 -37.75
C SER A 171 -10.71 -6.07 -37.02
N GLY A 172 -10.80 -7.38 -36.78
CA GLY A 172 -9.73 -8.14 -36.12
C GLY A 172 -8.37 -8.03 -36.85
N ARG A 173 -8.38 -7.90 -38.18
CA ARG A 173 -7.17 -7.68 -38.99
C ARG A 173 -6.55 -6.30 -38.75
N HIS A 174 -7.37 -5.25 -38.65
CA HIS A 174 -6.89 -3.89 -38.35
C HIS A 174 -6.41 -3.77 -36.90
N ALA A 175 -7.11 -4.41 -35.95
CA ALA A 175 -6.69 -4.49 -34.56
C ALA A 175 -5.30 -5.15 -34.42
N ALA A 176 -5.06 -6.29 -35.07
CA ALA A 176 -3.76 -6.97 -35.06
C ALA A 176 -2.62 -6.09 -35.62
N VAL A 177 -2.84 -5.37 -36.72
CA VAL A 177 -1.85 -4.43 -37.28
C VAL A 177 -1.59 -3.27 -36.31
N ARG A 178 -2.61 -2.74 -35.65
CA ARG A 178 -2.46 -1.65 -34.68
C ARG A 178 -1.67 -2.11 -33.45
N VAL A 179 -1.97 -3.31 -32.92
CA VAL A 179 -1.23 -3.95 -31.83
C VAL A 179 0.25 -4.12 -32.20
N GLN A 180 0.55 -4.64 -33.41
CA GLN A 180 1.93 -4.82 -33.86
C GLN A 180 2.71 -3.49 -33.90
N ARG A 181 2.11 -2.42 -34.44
CA ARG A 181 2.73 -1.08 -34.47
C ARG A 181 2.98 -0.52 -33.07
N MET A 182 2.02 -0.67 -32.14
CA MET A 182 2.19 -0.26 -30.75
C MET A 182 3.35 -1.03 -30.08
N LYS A 183 3.47 -2.34 -30.31
CA LYS A 183 4.56 -3.17 -29.80
C LYS A 183 5.93 -2.70 -30.30
N GLU A 184 6.03 -2.28 -31.56
CA GLU A 184 7.22 -1.64 -32.13
C GLU A 184 7.53 -0.26 -31.50
N GLN A 185 6.51 0.54 -31.17
CA GLN A 185 6.69 1.80 -30.42
C GLN A 185 7.21 1.55 -29.00
N VAL A 186 6.72 0.52 -28.29
CA VAL A 186 7.23 0.14 -26.96
C VAL A 186 8.70 -0.29 -27.05
N GLN A 187 9.05 -1.16 -28.00
CA GLN A 187 10.46 -1.57 -28.20
C GLN A 187 11.36 -0.37 -28.51
N THR A 188 10.88 0.55 -29.34
CA THR A 188 11.58 1.81 -29.65
C THR A 188 11.78 2.65 -28.38
N ALA A 189 10.73 2.85 -27.58
CA ALA A 189 10.81 3.58 -26.31
C ALA A 189 11.76 2.93 -25.29
N ARG A 190 11.84 1.58 -25.23
CA ARG A 190 12.80 0.88 -24.35
C ARG A 190 14.25 1.19 -24.69
N THR A 191 14.60 1.30 -25.98
CA THR A 191 15.98 1.67 -26.38
C THR A 191 16.32 3.10 -25.92
N VAL A 192 15.35 4.02 -25.97
CA VAL A 192 15.47 5.39 -25.45
C VAL A 192 15.63 5.39 -23.93
N VAL A 193 14.76 4.69 -23.19
CA VAL A 193 14.84 4.55 -21.72
C VAL A 193 16.22 4.02 -21.30
N ARG A 194 16.70 2.92 -21.91
CA ARG A 194 18.02 2.36 -21.59
C ARG A 194 19.17 3.33 -21.89
N ALA A 195 19.09 4.06 -23.00
CA ALA A 195 20.12 5.04 -23.38
C ALA A 195 20.16 6.27 -22.44
N LEU A 196 19.01 6.69 -21.91
CA LEU A 196 18.91 7.83 -20.98
C LEU A 196 19.29 7.47 -19.53
N ARG A 197 19.09 6.22 -19.10
CA ARG A 197 19.40 5.78 -17.72
C ARG A 197 20.86 5.44 -17.48
N ALA A 198 21.57 4.98 -18.51
CA ALA A 198 23.02 4.83 -18.42
C ALA A 198 23.66 6.23 -18.45
N ASP A 199 24.63 6.51 -17.57
CA ASP A 199 25.53 7.65 -17.81
C ASP A 199 26.32 7.36 -19.08
N SER A 200 25.81 7.91 -20.18
CA SER A 200 26.18 7.46 -21.50
C SER A 200 27.55 7.99 -21.91
N GLY A 201 28.06 9.04 -21.24
CA GLY A 201 29.20 9.84 -21.68
C GLY A 201 28.99 10.55 -23.03
N CYS A 202 27.89 10.27 -23.75
CA CYS A 202 27.65 10.74 -25.10
C CYS A 202 27.42 12.27 -25.10
N PRO A 203 28.26 13.07 -25.78
CA PRO A 203 28.08 14.52 -25.81
C PRO A 203 26.77 14.91 -26.51
N GLU A 204 26.46 14.30 -27.65
CA GLU A 204 25.22 14.56 -28.41
C GLU A 204 23.96 14.26 -27.59
N LEU A 205 23.91 13.14 -26.85
CA LEU A 205 22.76 12.81 -26.03
C LEU A 205 22.57 13.84 -24.90
N ARG A 206 23.66 14.30 -24.27
CA ARG A 206 23.61 15.38 -23.26
C ARG A 206 23.10 16.70 -23.83
N THR A 207 23.50 17.07 -25.05
CA THR A 207 22.97 18.26 -25.76
C THR A 207 21.51 18.10 -26.19
N LEU A 208 21.07 16.86 -26.47
CA LEU A 208 19.66 16.58 -26.74
C LEU A 208 18.80 16.64 -25.47
N THR A 209 19.30 16.17 -24.33
CA THR A 209 18.58 16.22 -23.05
C THR A 209 18.60 17.61 -22.40
N SER A 210 19.59 18.46 -22.65
CA SER A 210 19.61 19.84 -22.10
C SER A 210 18.46 20.72 -22.62
N ASN A 211 17.87 20.34 -23.76
CA ASN A 211 16.73 21.03 -24.38
C ASN A 211 15.39 20.33 -24.08
N TRP A 212 15.38 19.33 -23.21
CA TRP A 212 14.21 18.54 -22.85
C TRP A 212 13.67 18.98 -21.48
N ASP A 213 12.36 19.15 -21.41
CA ASP A 213 11.57 19.47 -20.21
C ASP A 213 11.51 18.32 -19.17
N GLY A 214 12.14 17.18 -19.45
CA GLY A 214 12.10 15.98 -18.62
C GLY A 214 10.82 15.16 -18.75
N ALA A 215 9.83 15.61 -19.54
CA ALA A 215 8.55 14.94 -19.73
C ALA A 215 8.59 13.93 -20.91
N PRO A 216 8.38 12.62 -20.68
CA PRO A 216 8.27 11.65 -21.76
C PRO A 216 7.16 12.02 -22.75
N SER A 217 7.44 12.01 -24.05
CA SER A 217 6.43 12.31 -25.08
C SER A 217 6.71 11.60 -26.40
N PRO A 218 5.70 11.40 -27.28
CA PRO A 218 5.90 10.83 -28.61
C PRO A 218 6.87 11.63 -29.51
N LEU A 219 6.96 12.94 -29.31
CA LEU A 219 7.89 13.81 -30.03
C LEU A 219 9.33 13.56 -29.57
N TRP A 220 9.57 13.54 -28.26
CA TRP A 220 10.88 13.25 -27.69
C TRP A 220 11.30 11.80 -27.93
N ARG A 221 10.36 10.83 -27.86
CA ARG A 221 10.56 9.42 -28.28
C ARG A 221 11.20 9.35 -29.67
N LYS A 222 10.62 10.04 -30.66
CA LYS A 222 11.13 10.07 -32.04
C LYS A 222 12.50 10.75 -32.16
N ARG A 223 12.75 11.84 -31.40
CA ARG A 223 14.04 12.55 -31.39
C ARG A 223 15.16 11.67 -30.82
N PHE A 224 14.97 11.12 -29.62
CA PHE A 224 15.96 10.25 -28.99
C PHE A 224 16.16 8.94 -29.78
N ALA A 225 15.09 8.30 -30.28
CA ALA A 225 15.21 7.08 -31.08
C ALA A 225 15.90 7.28 -32.44
N ARG A 226 15.94 8.51 -32.98
CA ARG A 226 16.79 8.85 -34.14
C ARG A 226 18.26 8.85 -33.74
N HIS A 227 18.62 9.52 -32.65
CA HIS A 227 19.99 9.56 -32.14
C HIS A 227 20.49 8.16 -31.71
N VAL A 228 19.69 7.38 -30.96
CA VAL A 228 20.09 6.04 -30.49
C VAL A 228 20.40 5.09 -31.66
N ARG A 229 19.70 5.22 -32.80
CA ARG A 229 20.00 4.43 -34.01
C ARG A 229 21.25 4.92 -34.77
N GLY A 230 21.53 6.23 -34.76
CA GLY A 230 22.69 6.81 -35.45
C GLY A 230 23.98 6.79 -34.64
N CYS A 231 23.91 6.73 -33.31
CA CYS A 231 25.06 6.85 -32.43
C CYS A 231 25.67 5.49 -32.05
N PRO A 232 26.97 5.22 -32.33
CA PRO A 232 27.60 3.94 -31.99
C PRO A 232 27.75 3.70 -30.48
N ILE A 233 27.69 4.74 -29.65
CA ILE A 233 27.74 4.64 -28.18
C ILE A 233 26.37 4.22 -27.64
N CYS A 234 25.32 4.95 -28.01
CA CYS A 234 23.96 4.70 -27.52
C CYS A 234 23.33 3.45 -28.14
N GLY A 235 23.57 3.20 -29.43
CA GLY A 235 23.08 2.02 -30.14
C GLY A 235 23.63 0.69 -29.59
N ARG A 236 24.93 0.63 -29.26
CA ARG A 236 25.52 -0.56 -28.62
C ARG A 236 24.94 -0.84 -27.24
N ARG A 237 24.68 0.20 -26.43
CA ARG A 237 24.01 0.04 -25.12
C ARG A 237 22.54 -0.37 -25.25
N ALA A 238 21.87 0.03 -26.32
CA ALA A 238 20.49 -0.37 -26.62
C ALA A 238 20.32 -1.82 -27.09
N ALA A 239 21.42 -2.55 -27.33
CA ALA A 239 21.39 -3.95 -27.76
C ALA A 239 20.93 -4.93 -26.65
N GLY A 240 20.65 -6.18 -27.04
CA GLY A 240 20.35 -7.28 -26.10
C GLY A 240 19.00 -7.19 -25.39
N LEU A 241 18.04 -6.43 -25.92
CA LEU A 241 16.67 -6.39 -25.41
C LEU A 241 15.91 -7.66 -25.81
N LEU A 242 15.30 -8.35 -24.84
CA LEU A 242 14.36 -9.43 -25.11
C LEU A 242 13.06 -8.85 -25.71
N PRO A 243 12.36 -9.57 -26.62
CA PRO A 243 11.04 -9.20 -27.11
C PRO A 243 10.07 -8.98 -25.94
N ILE A 244 9.23 -7.95 -26.04
CA ILE A 244 8.32 -7.58 -24.94
C ILE A 244 7.35 -8.71 -24.60
N ASP A 245 6.94 -9.52 -25.57
CA ASP A 245 6.09 -10.70 -25.40
C ASP A 245 6.63 -11.69 -24.36
N ARG A 246 7.94 -11.92 -24.36
CA ARG A 246 8.64 -12.79 -23.40
C ARG A 246 8.90 -12.13 -22.05
N LEU A 247 8.79 -10.80 -21.98
CA LEU A 247 8.93 -10.05 -20.74
C LEU A 247 7.59 -9.87 -20.03
N LEU A 248 6.49 -9.81 -20.77
CA LEU A 248 5.14 -9.58 -20.23
C LEU A 248 4.36 -10.87 -19.92
N SER A 249 4.72 -11.99 -20.54
CA SER A 249 4.24 -13.31 -20.15
C SER A 249 4.58 -13.62 -18.67
N GLY A 250 3.55 -13.99 -17.91
CA GLY A 250 3.66 -14.33 -16.48
C GLY A 250 3.62 -13.15 -15.50
N LEU A 251 3.21 -11.95 -15.92
CA LEU A 251 2.95 -10.83 -15.00
C LEU A 251 1.46 -10.78 -14.60
N PRO A 252 1.12 -10.84 -13.29
CA PRO A 252 -0.26 -10.93 -12.84
C PRO A 252 -1.04 -9.62 -13.04
N LEU A 253 -2.37 -9.73 -13.05
CA LEU A 253 -3.27 -8.57 -12.94
C LEU A 253 -2.99 -7.80 -11.64
N LEU A 254 -3.15 -6.47 -11.66
CA LEU A 254 -3.05 -5.73 -10.40
C LEU A 254 -4.34 -5.93 -9.60
N PRO A 255 -4.23 -6.24 -8.29
CA PRO A 255 -5.39 -6.28 -7.42
C PRO A 255 -5.96 -4.87 -7.25
N VAL A 256 -7.28 -4.79 -7.23
CA VAL A 256 -8.03 -3.57 -6.89
C VAL A 256 -7.65 -3.14 -5.46
N PRO A 257 -7.36 -1.86 -5.18
CA PRO A 257 -7.11 -1.39 -3.83
C PRO A 257 -8.30 -1.68 -2.90
N ALA A 258 -8.01 -2.09 -1.65
CA ALA A 258 -9.05 -2.47 -0.69
C ALA A 258 -10.05 -1.35 -0.33
N GLY A 259 -9.72 -0.08 -0.63
CA GLY A 259 -10.62 1.06 -0.46
C GLY A 259 -11.70 1.20 -1.55
N PHE A 260 -11.67 0.39 -2.61
CA PHE A 260 -12.66 0.42 -3.70
C PHE A 260 -13.88 -0.50 -3.45
N LEU A 261 -13.98 -1.13 -2.28
CA LEU A 261 -15.10 -2.03 -1.95
C LEU A 261 -16.40 -1.25 -1.77
N LEU A 262 -17.23 -1.21 -2.83
CA LEU A 262 -18.69 -1.01 -2.96
C LEU A 262 -19.46 0.03 -2.08
N GLU A 263 -19.05 0.38 -0.87
CA GLU A 263 -19.70 1.37 0.01
C GLU A 263 -19.88 2.77 -0.61
N ARG A 264 -19.15 3.07 -1.70
CA ARG A 264 -19.28 4.32 -2.46
C ARG A 264 -20.17 4.24 -3.71
N ILE A 265 -20.60 3.05 -4.13
CA ILE A 265 -21.63 2.90 -5.16
C ILE A 265 -22.98 2.86 -4.46
N GLN A 266 -23.42 4.01 -3.94
CA GLN A 266 -24.83 4.19 -3.62
C GLN A 266 -25.62 4.21 -4.93
N VAL A 267 -26.05 3.03 -5.38
CA VAL A 267 -27.10 2.91 -6.39
C VAL A 267 -28.31 3.67 -5.84
N ILE A 268 -28.69 4.72 -6.55
CA ILE A 268 -29.77 5.62 -6.15
C ILE A 268 -31.04 4.76 -5.97
N PRO A 269 -31.64 4.68 -4.76
CA PRO A 269 -32.92 4.00 -4.61
C PRO A 269 -33.97 4.74 -5.45
N PRO A 270 -34.98 4.04 -6.00
CA PRO A 270 -35.97 4.66 -6.88
C PRO A 270 -36.71 5.76 -6.13
N ALA A 271 -36.35 7.01 -6.41
CA ALA A 271 -36.87 8.18 -5.73
C ALA A 271 -38.24 8.59 -6.30
N THR A 272 -39.24 7.73 -6.11
CA THR A 272 -40.63 7.95 -6.55
C THR A 272 -41.31 9.16 -5.90
N ASP A 273 -40.73 9.75 -4.84
CA ASP A 273 -41.23 11.00 -4.23
C ASP A 273 -40.30 12.23 -4.36
N ALA A 274 -39.05 12.10 -4.83
CA ALA A 274 -38.15 13.27 -4.98
C ALA A 274 -38.52 14.16 -6.18
N ILE A 275 -39.21 13.62 -7.18
CA ILE A 275 -39.65 14.35 -8.37
C ILE A 275 -40.67 15.45 -8.03
N ARG A 276 -41.45 15.31 -6.94
CA ARG A 276 -42.44 16.32 -6.55
C ARG A 276 -41.82 17.61 -6.02
N HIS A 277 -40.66 17.54 -5.35
CA HIS A 277 -40.05 18.73 -4.75
C HIS A 277 -39.20 19.53 -5.75
N VAL A 278 -38.46 18.88 -6.66
CA VAL A 278 -37.68 19.57 -7.70
C VAL A 278 -38.61 20.18 -8.77
N ALA A 279 -39.73 19.53 -9.10
CA ALA A 279 -40.74 20.12 -9.99
C ALA A 279 -41.39 21.40 -9.42
N SER A 280 -41.41 21.57 -8.10
CA SER A 280 -41.93 22.79 -7.44
C SER A 280 -40.98 24.00 -7.51
N GLN A 281 -39.70 23.80 -7.85
CA GLN A 281 -38.70 24.88 -7.93
C GLN A 281 -38.29 25.24 -9.36
N LEU A 282 -38.76 24.52 -10.38
CA LEU A 282 -38.51 24.84 -11.80
C LEU A 282 -39.65 25.62 -12.49
N PHE A 283 -40.72 25.96 -11.77
CA PHE A 283 -41.82 26.83 -12.25
C PHE A 283 -41.99 28.14 -11.47
N ALA A 284 -41.04 28.49 -10.59
CA ALA A 284 -41.04 29.74 -9.82
C ALA A 284 -39.76 30.54 -10.04
N GLY A 285 -39.54 31.07 -11.26
CA GLY A 285 -38.22 31.63 -11.59
C GLY A 285 -37.99 32.43 -12.87
N ARG A 286 -38.99 33.12 -13.44
CA ARG A 286 -38.82 34.34 -14.31
C ARG A 286 -40.18 34.83 -14.82
N GLY A 287 -40.51 36.12 -14.65
CA GLY A 287 -41.69 36.71 -15.30
C GLY A 287 -42.36 37.94 -14.67
N ALA A 288 -41.88 38.47 -13.54
CA ALA A 288 -42.47 39.66 -12.94
C ALA A 288 -41.88 40.96 -13.54
N HIS A 289 -42.30 41.35 -14.75
CA HIS A 289 -42.32 42.75 -15.22
C HIS A 289 -43.19 42.90 -16.47
N ARG A 290 -44.47 43.26 -16.29
CA ARG A 290 -45.22 44.09 -17.24
C ARG A 290 -46.43 44.70 -16.54
N ALA A 291 -46.32 45.98 -16.21
CA ALA A 291 -47.50 46.84 -16.07
C ALA A 291 -47.83 47.39 -17.45
N SER A 292 -49.03 47.12 -17.95
CA SER A 292 -50.00 48.15 -18.38
C SER A 292 -51.10 47.61 -19.31
N HIS A 293 -52.32 48.04 -18.99
CA HIS A 293 -53.55 48.07 -19.80
C HIS A 293 -54.31 46.77 -20.16
N ALA A 294 -55.54 46.73 -19.62
CA ALA A 294 -56.81 46.37 -20.28
C ALA A 294 -57.07 44.90 -20.70
N ALA A 295 -58.32 44.41 -20.72
CA ALA A 295 -59.55 44.80 -20.00
C ALA A 295 -60.60 43.69 -20.18
N GLY A 296 -61.27 43.26 -19.10
CA GLY A 296 -62.44 42.36 -19.15
C GLY A 296 -62.16 40.91 -19.60
N SER A 297 -63.08 39.96 -19.45
CA SER A 297 -64.32 39.96 -18.63
C SER A 297 -64.91 38.55 -18.60
N ARG A 298 -65.50 38.11 -17.47
CA ARG A 298 -66.37 36.91 -17.32
C ARG A 298 -65.64 35.58 -17.62
N GLY A 299 -65.99 34.42 -17.08
CA GLY A 299 -67.09 33.96 -16.24
C GLY A 299 -66.93 32.42 -16.10
N PRO A 300 -67.61 31.73 -15.16
CA PRO A 300 -67.09 30.47 -14.60
C PRO A 300 -67.84 29.20 -15.08
N LEU A 301 -67.56 28.07 -14.39
CA LEU A 301 -68.22 26.73 -14.46
C LEU A 301 -67.63 25.80 -15.57
N SER A 302 -67.53 24.47 -15.44
CA SER A 302 -67.81 23.54 -14.32
C SER A 302 -67.32 22.09 -14.60
N ALA A 303 -67.10 21.32 -13.52
CA ALA A 303 -67.60 19.94 -13.31
C ALA A 303 -66.89 18.65 -13.84
N ILE A 304 -66.16 17.99 -12.91
CA ILE A 304 -66.15 16.53 -12.54
C ILE A 304 -65.74 15.46 -13.63
N PRO A 305 -65.66 14.13 -13.36
CA PRO A 305 -64.36 13.40 -13.25
C PRO A 305 -64.19 12.19 -14.20
N HIS A 306 -63.06 11.46 -14.08
CA HIS A 306 -63.00 10.03 -13.69
C HIS A 306 -61.53 9.59 -13.43
N GLY A 307 -61.30 8.63 -12.52
CA GLY A 307 -59.97 8.10 -12.17
C GLY A 307 -59.60 6.84 -12.98
N PRO A 308 -58.87 5.83 -12.42
CA PRO A 308 -58.13 5.80 -11.15
C PRO A 308 -56.66 5.31 -11.31
N ALA A 309 -55.82 5.51 -10.28
CA ALA A 309 -54.77 4.57 -9.82
C ALA A 309 -53.85 5.22 -8.77
N ALA A 310 -53.56 4.50 -7.69
CA ALA A 310 -52.21 4.23 -7.17
C ALA A 310 -52.17 3.98 -5.63
N ALA A 311 -51.05 3.40 -5.23
CA ALA A 311 -50.38 3.55 -3.93
C ALA A 311 -50.78 2.64 -2.75
N ALA A 312 -49.91 1.64 -2.56
CA ALA A 312 -49.05 1.50 -1.38
C ALA A 312 -49.59 0.80 -0.12
N GLY A 313 -48.69 -0.01 0.45
CA GLY A 313 -48.89 -0.77 1.68
C GLY A 313 -47.59 -1.44 2.13
N VAL A 314 -46.50 -0.68 2.24
CA VAL A 314 -45.28 -1.13 2.94
C VAL A 314 -45.47 -0.85 4.43
N ALA A 315 -45.30 -1.86 5.27
CA ALA A 315 -45.17 -1.70 6.72
C ALA A 315 -44.07 -2.64 7.23
N ALA A 316 -43.03 -2.06 7.84
CA ALA A 316 -41.89 -2.80 8.37
C ALA A 316 -42.06 -3.11 9.87
N VAL A 317 -41.70 -4.33 10.29
CA VAL A 317 -41.63 -4.81 11.69
C VAL A 317 -40.44 -5.79 11.74
N VAL A 318 -39.22 -5.40 12.14
CA VAL A 318 -38.69 -5.23 13.51
C VAL A 318 -37.86 -6.44 13.99
N VAL A 319 -36.56 -6.18 14.20
CA VAL A 319 -35.63 -6.74 15.22
C VAL A 319 -35.07 -8.19 15.12
N ALA A 320 -33.75 -8.22 15.34
CA ALA A 320 -32.81 -9.26 15.78
C ALA A 320 -33.24 -10.71 16.12
N ALA A 321 -32.45 -11.63 15.54
CA ALA A 321 -31.76 -12.77 16.17
C ALA A 321 -32.49 -14.09 16.55
N VAL A 322 -31.74 -15.20 16.34
CA VAL A 322 -31.77 -16.53 17.02
C VAL A 322 -32.70 -17.66 16.49
N VAL A 323 -32.05 -18.65 15.84
CA VAL A 323 -32.18 -20.13 15.98
C VAL A 323 -33.31 -20.94 15.29
N ALA A 324 -32.87 -21.67 14.25
CA ALA A 324 -32.95 -23.13 13.96
C ALA A 324 -34.24 -23.97 13.92
N GLY A 325 -34.23 -24.91 12.95
CA GLY A 325 -34.76 -26.28 13.06
C GLY A 325 -35.92 -26.62 12.13
N HIS A 326 -36.16 -27.87 11.71
CA HIS A 326 -35.43 -29.15 11.77
C HIS A 326 -35.93 -30.00 10.57
N LEU A 327 -35.28 -31.09 10.14
CA LEU A 327 -35.52 -32.48 10.56
C LEU A 327 -34.65 -33.40 9.65
N ALA A 328 -34.30 -34.65 9.96
CA ALA A 328 -34.04 -35.34 11.23
C ALA A 328 -33.58 -36.78 10.88
N THR A 329 -32.64 -37.36 11.63
CA THR A 329 -32.65 -38.81 11.94
C THR A 329 -31.67 -39.15 13.06
N THR A 330 -32.22 -39.60 14.19
CA THR A 330 -31.59 -40.35 15.29
C THR A 330 -32.63 -41.39 15.73
N PRO A 331 -32.25 -42.60 16.17
CA PRO A 331 -31.85 -42.85 17.58
C PRO A 331 -30.71 -43.92 17.68
N ALA A 332 -30.22 -44.46 18.80
CA ALA A 332 -30.48 -44.33 20.25
C ALA A 332 -29.16 -44.65 21.03
N PRO A 333 -29.06 -44.46 22.37
CA PRO A 333 -27.82 -44.62 23.15
C PRO A 333 -27.67 -45.96 23.89
N VAL A 334 -26.42 -46.37 24.22
CA VAL A 334 -26.12 -47.48 25.15
C VAL A 334 -24.87 -47.21 26.01
N ALA A 335 -25.07 -47.24 27.33
CA ALA A 335 -24.19 -47.59 28.47
C ALA A 335 -22.72 -47.10 28.63
N GLU A 336 -22.40 -46.81 29.91
CA GLU A 336 -21.05 -46.72 30.49
C GLU A 336 -20.32 -48.09 30.51
N PRO A 337 -19.05 -48.13 30.96
CA PRO A 337 -18.86 -48.88 32.21
C PRO A 337 -17.95 -48.23 33.27
N VAL A 338 -18.34 -48.50 34.51
CA VAL A 338 -17.59 -48.33 35.77
C VAL A 338 -16.42 -49.32 35.88
N VAL A 339 -15.29 -48.89 36.47
CA VAL A 339 -14.44 -49.74 37.32
C VAL A 339 -13.90 -48.91 38.50
N GLU A 340 -14.04 -49.46 39.72
CA GLU A 340 -13.60 -48.85 40.99
C GLU A 340 -12.68 -49.86 41.77
N PRO A 341 -12.37 -49.75 43.09
CA PRO A 341 -11.03 -49.42 43.58
C PRO A 341 -10.29 -50.55 44.36
N ARG A 342 -9.03 -50.30 44.76
CA ARG A 342 -8.29 -50.93 45.89
C ARG A 342 -7.23 -49.92 46.40
N THR A 343 -7.31 -49.34 47.61
CA THR A 343 -6.91 -49.88 48.94
C THR A 343 -5.46 -50.43 48.96
N THR A 344 -4.52 -50.00 49.82
CA THR A 344 -4.51 -49.81 51.30
C THR A 344 -3.39 -48.83 51.73
N SER A 345 -3.53 -47.99 52.77
CA SER A 345 -2.99 -48.14 54.17
C SER A 345 -1.54 -48.68 54.28
N LYS A 346 -0.63 -48.26 55.20
CA LYS A 346 -0.67 -47.53 56.50
C LYS A 346 0.81 -47.12 56.82
N VAL A 347 1.19 -46.13 57.65
CA VAL A 347 1.54 -46.25 59.09
C VAL A 347 2.23 -44.93 59.56
N LEU A 348 1.82 -44.37 60.71
CA LEU A 348 2.51 -43.38 61.59
C LEU A 348 3.16 -44.17 62.79
N PRO A 349 3.97 -43.64 63.76
CA PRO A 349 4.03 -42.27 64.30
C PRO A 349 5.45 -41.75 64.69
N SER A 350 5.61 -40.51 65.21
CA SER A 350 5.98 -40.15 66.62
C SER A 350 7.14 -39.12 66.61
N ARG A 351 7.42 -38.29 67.64
CA ARG A 351 6.70 -37.84 68.87
C ARG A 351 7.26 -36.47 69.34
N SER A 352 6.53 -35.76 70.19
CA SER A 352 6.93 -34.54 70.94
C SER A 352 7.37 -34.91 72.40
N PRO A 353 7.59 -34.01 73.41
CA PRO A 353 7.42 -32.53 73.48
C PRO A 353 8.43 -31.72 74.35
N SER A 354 8.12 -30.43 74.58
CA SER A 354 8.54 -29.48 75.66
C SER A 354 9.43 -28.31 75.21
N ALA A 355 9.28 -27.06 75.69
CA ALA A 355 8.18 -26.40 76.42
C ALA A 355 8.24 -24.86 76.21
N THR A 356 7.13 -24.14 76.44
CA THR A 356 6.96 -22.68 76.31
C THR A 356 7.54 -21.91 77.53
N PRO A 357 7.85 -20.60 77.42
CA PRO A 357 6.81 -19.54 77.45
C PRO A 357 6.95 -18.41 76.41
N SER A 358 5.84 -17.69 76.21
CA SER A 358 5.67 -16.48 75.37
C SER A 358 5.73 -15.20 76.25
N PRO A 359 5.66 -13.93 75.74
CA PRO A 359 5.04 -13.50 74.47
C PRO A 359 5.71 -12.36 73.64
N SER A 360 5.43 -12.39 72.31
CA SER A 360 5.20 -11.26 71.37
C SER A 360 6.31 -10.22 71.03
N PRO A 361 6.23 -9.53 69.86
CA PRO A 361 5.22 -9.62 68.79
C PRO A 361 5.75 -9.94 67.36
N SER A 362 4.86 -10.51 66.54
CA SER A 362 4.71 -10.51 65.06
C SER A 362 5.90 -10.74 64.08
N PRO A 363 5.71 -11.54 63.01
CA PRO A 363 6.79 -11.98 62.12
C PRO A 363 7.14 -10.98 61.01
N SER A 364 8.44 -10.90 60.70
CA SER A 364 8.94 -10.20 59.51
C SER A 364 8.48 -10.87 58.22
N ARG A 365 8.11 -10.05 57.23
CA ARG A 365 7.60 -10.48 55.93
C ARG A 365 8.73 -11.12 55.10
N ARG A 366 8.51 -12.34 54.63
CA ARG A 366 9.43 -13.07 53.72
C ARG A 366 9.78 -12.18 52.51
N GLU A 367 11.06 -11.83 52.37
CA GLU A 367 11.56 -10.95 51.31
C GLU A 367 11.28 -11.58 49.93
N ALA A 368 10.64 -10.83 49.03
CA ALA A 368 10.44 -11.25 47.65
C ALA A 368 11.80 -11.28 46.91
N PRO A 369 11.94 -12.05 45.81
CA PRO A 369 13.20 -12.07 45.05
C PRO A 369 13.62 -10.66 44.66
N ARG A 370 14.84 -10.26 45.06
CA ARG A 370 15.36 -8.92 44.79
C ARG A 370 15.33 -8.63 43.30
N GLU A 371 14.64 -7.55 42.95
CA GLU A 371 14.77 -6.91 41.64
C GLU A 371 16.25 -6.56 41.41
N PRO A 372 16.86 -6.95 40.29
CA PRO A 372 18.26 -6.66 40.04
C PRO A 372 18.47 -5.14 39.97
N ALA A 373 19.50 -4.66 40.67
CA ALA A 373 19.85 -3.24 40.75
C ALA A 373 19.95 -2.61 39.34
N PRO A 374 19.64 -1.31 39.18
CA PRO A 374 19.55 -0.68 37.87
C PRO A 374 20.91 -0.65 37.18
N VAL A 375 21.13 -1.61 36.28
CA VAL A 375 22.09 -1.49 35.19
C VAL A 375 21.74 -0.19 34.47
N GLY A 376 22.69 0.74 34.41
CA GLY A 376 22.46 2.08 33.87
C GLY A 376 21.73 2.02 32.53
N VAL A 377 20.66 2.81 32.38
CA VAL A 377 19.75 2.74 31.23
C VAL A 377 20.58 2.77 29.95
N PRO A 378 20.55 1.72 29.10
CA PRO A 378 21.34 1.68 27.87
C PRO A 378 21.05 2.93 27.04
N ALA A 379 22.10 3.64 26.62
CA ALA A 379 21.95 4.88 25.90
C ALA A 379 21.08 4.68 24.65
N LYS A 380 20.09 5.56 24.45
CA LYS A 380 19.01 5.36 23.47
C LYS A 380 19.50 5.47 22.01
N LYS A 381 20.54 6.27 21.79
CA LYS A 381 21.06 6.74 20.50
C LYS A 381 21.75 5.64 19.69
N GLY A 382 21.17 5.27 18.56
CA GLY A 382 21.76 4.36 17.58
C GLY A 382 21.56 4.80 16.15
N VAL A 383 21.98 3.94 15.21
CA VAL A 383 21.99 4.25 13.78
C VAL A 383 21.96 2.98 12.92
N GLY A 384 21.29 3.03 11.77
CA GLY A 384 21.37 1.98 10.74
C GLY A 384 22.66 2.10 9.92
N VAL A 385 23.38 1.00 9.70
CA VAL A 385 24.73 1.01 9.10
C VAL A 385 24.82 0.03 7.93
N TRP A 386 25.22 0.54 6.76
CA TRP A 386 25.66 -0.27 5.62
C TRP A 386 27.12 0.01 5.26
N LYS A 387 27.70 -0.82 4.39
CA LYS A 387 29.12 -0.76 4.03
C LYS A 387 29.46 0.55 3.30
N MET A 388 30.51 1.21 3.78
CA MET A 388 31.18 2.34 3.13
C MET A 388 32.68 2.33 3.49
N PRO A 389 33.56 2.92 2.67
CA PRO A 389 34.91 3.27 3.12
C PRO A 389 34.85 4.06 4.43
N GLY A 390 35.70 3.68 5.41
CA GLY A 390 35.76 4.36 6.71
C GLY A 390 34.58 4.10 7.67
N VAL A 391 33.66 3.17 7.38
CA VAL A 391 32.43 2.95 8.17
C VAL A 391 32.67 2.80 9.69
N SER A 392 33.68 2.03 10.09
CA SER A 392 34.05 1.82 11.50
C SER A 392 34.45 3.12 12.20
N ALA A 393 35.23 3.96 11.52
CA ALA A 393 35.66 5.25 12.03
C ALA A 393 34.52 6.27 12.07
N ALA A 394 33.63 6.27 11.06
CA ALA A 394 32.42 7.08 11.05
C ALA A 394 31.47 6.70 12.21
N LEU A 395 31.27 5.39 12.45
CA LEU A 395 30.44 4.87 13.53
C LEU A 395 30.99 5.29 14.90
N ALA A 396 32.29 5.11 15.13
CA ALA A 396 32.95 5.58 16.35
C ALA A 396 32.81 7.11 16.54
N LYS A 397 33.04 7.90 15.48
CA LYS A 397 32.87 9.36 15.50
C LYS A 397 31.42 9.83 15.71
N SER A 398 30.42 9.01 15.38
CA SER A 398 29.00 9.36 15.50
C SER A 398 28.52 9.48 16.96
N GLY A 399 29.21 8.80 17.88
CA GLY A 399 28.77 8.67 19.28
C GLY A 399 27.46 7.87 19.43
N ALA A 400 27.16 6.96 18.51
CA ALA A 400 26.11 5.96 18.69
C ALA A 400 26.52 4.92 19.74
N SER A 401 25.59 4.48 20.59
CA SER A 401 25.80 3.42 21.57
C SER A 401 25.41 2.04 21.06
N TRP A 402 24.59 1.98 20.00
CA TRP A 402 24.20 0.74 19.33
C TRP A 402 23.98 0.95 17.83
N TYR A 403 24.03 -0.12 17.06
CA TYR A 403 23.75 -0.09 15.62
C TYR A 403 23.21 -1.44 15.13
N TYR A 404 22.67 -1.46 13.91
CA TYR A 404 22.30 -2.67 13.19
C TYR A 404 22.55 -2.52 11.69
N THR A 405 22.47 -3.63 10.96
CA THR A 405 22.95 -3.78 9.57
C THR A 405 21.94 -4.46 8.65
N TRP A 406 20.66 -4.54 9.06
CA TRP A 406 19.61 -5.35 8.42
C TRP A 406 19.96 -6.85 8.27
N ASN A 407 20.97 -7.32 9.01
CA ASN A 407 21.47 -8.68 8.94
C ASN A 407 21.72 -9.20 10.35
N THR A 408 22.00 -10.50 10.45
CA THR A 408 22.38 -11.20 11.68
C THR A 408 23.87 -11.09 11.98
N ASN A 409 24.66 -10.51 11.06
CA ASN A 409 26.08 -10.19 11.20
C ASN A 409 26.39 -8.75 10.76
N HIS A 410 27.65 -8.33 10.96
CA HIS A 410 28.13 -6.98 10.71
C HIS A 410 29.48 -6.98 9.98
N ASP A 411 29.64 -7.91 9.04
CA ASP A 411 30.89 -8.15 8.31
C ASP A 411 31.42 -6.86 7.67
N GLY A 412 32.66 -6.48 8.00
CA GLY A 412 33.27 -5.22 7.54
C GLY A 412 32.97 -3.99 8.41
N VAL A 413 32.26 -4.13 9.54
CA VAL A 413 32.14 -3.10 10.58
C VAL A 413 32.84 -3.58 11.85
N SER A 414 33.85 -2.82 12.28
CA SER A 414 34.60 -3.07 13.52
C SER A 414 34.24 -1.99 14.54
N THR A 415 33.88 -2.41 15.76
CA THR A 415 33.54 -1.49 16.86
C THR A 415 34.39 -1.77 18.09
N SER A 416 34.51 -0.78 18.97
CA SER A 416 34.87 -1.01 20.36
C SER A 416 33.72 -1.73 21.09
N SER A 417 34.03 -2.40 22.21
CA SER A 417 33.02 -3.06 23.07
C SER A 417 31.94 -2.12 23.63
N SER A 418 32.12 -0.80 23.50
CA SER A 418 31.18 0.24 23.91
C SER A 418 30.06 0.53 22.91
N VAL A 419 30.10 -0.01 21.69
CA VAL A 419 29.06 0.18 20.67
C VAL A 419 28.44 -1.18 20.31
N GLU A 420 27.21 -1.40 20.79
CA GLU A 420 26.53 -2.69 20.69
C GLU A 420 25.98 -2.96 19.27
N PHE A 421 26.35 -4.09 18.68
CA PHE A 421 25.68 -4.58 17.48
C PHE A 421 24.37 -5.30 17.85
N VAL A 422 23.27 -4.93 17.19
CA VAL A 422 21.98 -5.62 17.31
C VAL A 422 21.68 -6.39 16.01
N PRO A 423 21.61 -7.73 16.05
CA PRO A 423 21.26 -8.54 14.89
C PRO A 423 19.78 -8.40 14.51
N MET A 424 19.48 -8.55 13.22
CA MET A 424 18.13 -8.58 12.66
C MET A 424 17.91 -9.85 11.83
N VAL A 425 16.79 -10.54 12.06
CA VAL A 425 16.29 -11.60 11.17
C VAL A 425 15.35 -10.93 10.15
N TRP A 426 15.92 -10.40 9.08
CA TRP A 426 15.26 -9.47 8.15
C TRP A 426 13.95 -10.01 7.55
N GLY A 427 13.90 -11.27 7.14
CA GLY A 427 12.68 -11.85 6.54
C GLY A 427 12.64 -13.37 6.62
N ALA A 428 11.65 -13.97 5.96
CA ALA A 428 11.42 -15.42 6.01
C ALA A 428 12.64 -16.25 5.60
N ALA A 429 13.41 -15.79 4.60
CA ALA A 429 14.64 -16.45 4.13
C ALA A 429 15.79 -16.42 5.17
N SER A 430 15.77 -15.47 6.11
CA SER A 430 16.77 -15.35 7.18
C SER A 430 16.53 -16.35 8.32
N VAL A 431 15.39 -17.06 8.35
CA VAL A 431 15.01 -17.99 9.44
C VAL A 431 15.63 -19.37 9.25
N THR A 432 16.97 -19.42 9.18
CA THR A 432 17.76 -20.66 9.07
C THR A 432 18.50 -20.96 10.39
N PRO A 433 18.84 -22.22 10.70
CA PRO A 433 19.58 -22.56 11.92
C PRO A 433 20.91 -21.81 12.05
N ALA A 434 21.64 -21.66 10.93
CA ALA A 434 22.92 -20.94 10.91
C ALA A 434 22.75 -19.45 11.25
N LYS A 435 21.78 -18.77 10.63
CA LYS A 435 21.51 -17.34 10.84
C LYS A 435 20.92 -17.06 12.23
N LEU A 436 20.07 -17.94 12.76
CA LEU A 436 19.58 -17.85 14.14
C LEU A 436 20.69 -18.10 15.18
N ALA A 437 21.63 -19.01 14.90
CA ALA A 437 22.80 -19.23 15.76
C ALA A 437 23.79 -18.06 15.72
N GLU A 438 23.97 -17.43 14.55
CA GLU A 438 24.76 -16.21 14.37
C GLU A 438 24.16 -15.04 15.16
N ALA A 439 22.86 -14.76 14.97
CA ALA A 439 22.12 -13.77 15.75
C ALA A 439 22.18 -14.06 17.27
N LYS A 440 22.08 -15.33 17.67
CA LYS A 440 22.22 -15.73 19.09
C LYS A 440 23.61 -15.41 19.65
N ARG A 441 24.68 -15.41 18.85
CA ARG A 441 26.04 -15.06 19.32
C ARG A 441 26.30 -13.55 19.35
N ALA A 442 25.62 -12.78 18.50
CA ALA A 442 25.88 -11.35 18.31
C ALA A 442 25.59 -10.47 19.54
N GLY A 443 24.55 -10.77 20.31
CA GLY A 443 24.19 -9.95 21.48
C GLY A 443 22.97 -10.45 22.25
N PRO A 444 22.52 -9.71 23.28
CA PRO A 444 21.34 -10.03 24.08
C PRO A 444 20.01 -9.70 23.38
N TYR A 445 20.01 -8.75 22.42
CA TYR A 445 18.83 -8.31 21.68
C TYR A 445 18.73 -8.96 20.30
N LEU A 446 17.50 -9.02 19.76
CA LEU A 446 17.20 -9.49 18.40
C LEU A 446 16.05 -8.68 17.80
N LEU A 447 16.26 -8.11 16.62
CA LEU A 447 15.20 -7.49 15.83
C LEU A 447 14.48 -8.52 14.95
N GLY A 448 13.16 -8.39 14.87
CA GLY A 448 12.29 -9.21 14.01
C GLY A 448 12.39 -8.84 12.53
N PHE A 449 11.36 -9.22 11.77
CA PHE A 449 11.30 -8.99 10.32
C PHE A 449 11.19 -7.50 9.97
N ASN A 450 11.81 -7.11 8.85
CA ASN A 450 11.89 -5.74 8.38
C ASN A 450 10.76 -5.42 7.38
N GLU A 451 9.87 -4.52 7.75
CA GLU A 451 8.76 -4.01 6.92
C GLU A 451 7.99 -5.15 6.23
N PRO A 452 7.50 -6.16 6.98
CA PRO A 452 6.77 -7.30 6.40
C PRO A 452 5.44 -6.89 5.73
N ASP A 453 4.95 -5.70 6.05
CA ASP A 453 3.82 -5.00 5.45
C ASP A 453 4.12 -4.42 4.05
N LEU A 454 5.39 -4.31 3.64
CA LEU A 454 5.79 -3.83 2.31
C LEU A 454 6.22 -4.96 1.35
N PRO A 455 5.68 -5.00 0.11
CA PRO A 455 6.07 -5.98 -0.90
C PRO A 455 7.54 -5.94 -1.35
N ALA A 456 8.18 -4.78 -1.24
CA ALA A 456 9.58 -4.57 -1.62
C ALA A 456 10.59 -4.95 -0.50
N GLN A 457 10.09 -5.35 0.67
CA GLN A 457 10.87 -5.62 1.88
C GLN A 457 10.67 -7.10 2.27
N ALA A 458 10.51 -7.44 3.56
CA ALA A 458 10.36 -8.84 3.96
C ALA A 458 9.12 -9.52 3.35
N ASN A 459 8.07 -8.74 3.00
CA ASN A 459 6.86 -9.18 2.29
C ASN A 459 6.25 -10.46 2.90
N MET A 460 5.71 -10.35 4.11
CA MET A 460 5.22 -11.49 4.87
C MET A 460 3.79 -11.26 5.34
N SER A 461 2.92 -12.25 5.14
CA SER A 461 1.64 -12.26 5.85
C SER A 461 1.86 -12.39 7.37
N VAL A 462 0.88 -11.95 8.15
CA VAL A 462 0.91 -12.03 9.61
C VAL A 462 1.02 -13.49 10.08
N GLU A 463 0.31 -14.39 9.41
CA GLU A 463 0.32 -15.84 9.64
C GLU A 463 1.71 -16.43 9.34
N LYS A 464 2.36 -15.96 8.28
CA LYS A 464 3.73 -16.39 7.95
C LYS A 464 4.73 -15.93 9.01
N ALA A 465 4.63 -14.69 9.47
CA ALA A 465 5.47 -14.19 10.56
C ALA A 465 5.24 -14.97 11.87
N LEU A 466 3.98 -15.22 12.25
CA LEU A 466 3.62 -15.98 13.44
C LEU A 466 4.04 -17.45 13.37
N SER A 467 3.94 -18.12 12.22
CA SER A 467 4.41 -19.51 12.06
C SER A 467 5.93 -19.65 12.18
N LEU A 468 6.70 -18.60 11.86
CA LEU A 468 8.15 -18.57 12.02
C LEU A 468 8.61 -18.07 13.40
N TRP A 469 7.75 -17.37 14.15
CA TRP A 469 8.08 -16.73 15.42
C TRP A 469 8.70 -17.66 16.48
N PRO A 470 8.24 -18.91 16.67
CA PRO A 470 8.87 -19.84 17.63
C PRO A 470 10.38 -20.04 17.40
N LYS A 471 10.84 -20.00 16.14
CA LYS A 471 12.26 -20.15 15.80
C LYS A 471 13.09 -18.94 16.26
N LEU A 472 12.52 -17.73 16.22
CA LEU A 472 13.16 -16.52 16.75
C LEU A 472 13.12 -16.51 18.28
N MET A 473 11.99 -16.90 18.90
CA MET A 473 11.88 -17.03 20.36
C MET A 473 12.89 -18.02 20.95
N ALA A 474 13.14 -19.14 20.27
CA ALA A 474 14.08 -20.20 20.66
C ALA A 474 15.56 -19.74 20.71
N THR A 475 15.89 -18.56 20.17
CA THR A 475 17.22 -17.95 20.36
C THR A 475 17.48 -17.58 21.83
N GLY A 476 16.42 -17.35 22.62
CA GLY A 476 16.50 -16.86 24.00
C GLY A 476 16.88 -15.37 24.11
N ARG A 477 16.86 -14.61 23.00
CA ARG A 477 17.20 -13.19 22.96
C ARG A 477 16.00 -12.30 23.25
N VAL A 478 16.25 -11.10 23.75
CA VAL A 478 15.24 -10.06 23.96
C VAL A 478 14.74 -9.63 22.58
N LEU A 479 13.50 -9.99 22.28
CA LEU A 479 12.98 -10.07 20.92
C LEU A 479 12.00 -8.92 20.66
N GLY A 480 12.39 -8.03 19.75
CA GLY A 480 11.52 -6.98 19.23
C GLY A 480 10.50 -7.56 18.25
N SER A 481 9.33 -6.93 18.14
CA SER A 481 8.38 -7.21 17.06
C SER A 481 9.03 -7.07 15.67
N PRO A 482 8.39 -7.58 14.61
CA PRO A 482 8.66 -7.08 13.27
C PRO A 482 8.48 -5.55 13.23
N SER A 483 9.38 -4.86 12.54
CA SER A 483 9.30 -3.41 12.33
C SER A 483 8.40 -3.12 11.14
N VAL A 484 7.18 -2.64 11.37
CA VAL A 484 6.30 -2.21 10.26
C VAL A 484 6.73 -0.85 9.69
N ALA A 485 6.56 -0.68 8.38
CA ALA A 485 6.84 0.56 7.68
C ALA A 485 5.86 1.66 8.09
N PHE A 486 4.58 1.30 8.23
CA PHE A 486 3.52 2.24 8.59
C PHE A 486 2.43 1.61 9.46
N GLY A 487 1.56 2.47 10.01
CA GLY A 487 0.30 2.05 10.64
C GLY A 487 0.45 1.16 11.88
N GLY A 488 1.59 1.21 12.58
CA GLY A 488 1.80 0.43 13.80
C GLY A 488 0.76 0.69 14.90
N ASP A 489 0.09 1.85 14.89
CA ASP A 489 -0.99 2.21 15.81
C ASP A 489 -2.39 1.73 15.38
N LYS A 490 -2.57 1.27 14.13
CA LYS A 490 -3.90 1.10 13.53
C LYS A 490 -4.58 -0.21 13.95
N PRO A 491 -5.83 -0.16 14.46
CA PRO A 491 -6.66 -1.35 14.64
C PRO A 491 -6.79 -2.14 13.34
N GLY A 492 -6.64 -3.46 13.40
CA GLY A 492 -6.68 -4.34 12.24
C GLY A 492 -5.47 -4.22 11.29
N GLY A 493 -4.51 -3.33 11.56
CA GLY A 493 -3.27 -3.19 10.80
C GLY A 493 -2.32 -4.39 10.97
N TRP A 494 -1.22 -4.42 10.19
CA TRP A 494 -0.31 -5.58 10.18
C TRP A 494 0.25 -5.88 11.57
N LEU A 495 0.81 -4.88 12.25
CA LEU A 495 1.36 -5.03 13.60
C LEU A 495 0.29 -5.41 14.62
N ASP A 496 -0.93 -4.86 14.50
CA ASP A 496 -2.01 -5.15 15.44
C ASP A 496 -2.48 -6.60 15.37
N ARG A 497 -2.67 -7.12 14.14
CA ARG A 497 -3.00 -8.53 13.88
C ARG A 497 -1.86 -9.44 14.33
N PHE A 498 -0.60 -9.04 14.13
CA PHE A 498 0.56 -9.79 14.62
C PHE A 498 0.63 -9.83 16.15
N MET A 499 0.49 -8.69 16.83
CA MET A 499 0.56 -8.62 18.29
C MET A 499 -0.59 -9.37 18.96
N SER A 500 -1.81 -9.25 18.41
CA SER A 500 -2.98 -10.02 18.86
C SER A 500 -2.79 -11.52 18.61
N GLY A 501 -2.30 -11.90 17.42
CA GLY A 501 -2.01 -13.28 17.07
C GLY A 501 -0.85 -13.90 17.87
N ALA A 502 0.11 -13.10 18.31
CA ALA A 502 1.19 -13.52 19.21
C ALA A 502 0.65 -13.75 20.62
N ALA A 503 -0.12 -12.80 21.17
CA ALA A 503 -0.76 -12.93 22.48
C ALA A 503 -1.68 -14.17 22.56
N ALA A 504 -2.52 -14.39 21.55
CA ALA A 504 -3.41 -15.56 21.46
C ALA A 504 -2.67 -16.91 21.39
N ARG A 505 -1.39 -16.91 21.00
CA ARG A 505 -0.53 -18.11 20.96
C ARG A 505 0.43 -18.22 22.15
N GLY A 506 0.33 -17.32 23.14
CA GLY A 506 1.26 -17.25 24.28
C GLY A 506 2.69 -16.86 23.87
N TYR A 507 2.87 -16.22 22.71
CA TYR A 507 4.19 -15.89 22.18
C TYR A 507 4.77 -14.63 22.85
N ARG A 508 6.07 -14.70 23.15
CA ARG A 508 6.85 -13.59 23.68
C ARG A 508 7.19 -12.57 22.60
N VAL A 509 6.91 -11.30 22.90
CA VAL A 509 7.39 -10.10 22.20
C VAL A 509 7.72 -9.09 23.30
N ASP A 510 9.00 -8.71 23.45
CA ASP A 510 9.43 -7.94 24.63
C ASP A 510 9.30 -6.44 24.41
N PHE A 511 9.58 -5.98 23.19
CA PHE A 511 9.45 -4.58 22.77
C PHE A 511 8.83 -4.49 21.37
N VAL A 512 8.26 -3.33 21.07
CA VAL A 512 7.69 -3.02 19.75
C VAL A 512 8.74 -2.22 18.97
N ALA A 513 9.15 -2.76 17.83
CA ALA A 513 10.01 -2.09 16.86
C ALA A 513 9.14 -1.46 15.76
N VAL A 514 9.45 -0.23 15.34
CA VAL A 514 8.72 0.51 14.30
C VAL A 514 9.63 1.46 13.53
N HIS A 515 9.24 1.76 12.29
CA HIS A 515 9.84 2.81 11.46
C HIS A 515 8.93 4.04 11.40
N TRP A 516 9.51 5.20 11.07
CA TRP A 516 8.75 6.41 10.77
C TRP A 516 9.52 7.34 9.84
N TYR A 517 8.89 7.78 8.75
CA TYR A 517 9.47 8.73 7.81
C TYR A 517 8.53 9.92 7.60
N GLY A 518 9.04 11.13 7.81
CA GLY A 518 8.24 12.36 7.80
C GLY A 518 8.26 13.08 6.46
N SER A 519 7.10 13.22 5.81
CA SER A 519 6.91 13.98 4.57
C SER A 519 6.66 15.48 4.78
N ASP A 520 6.10 15.89 5.93
CA ASP A 520 6.05 17.31 6.31
C ASP A 520 7.40 17.76 6.87
N PHE A 521 8.21 18.41 6.03
CA PHE A 521 9.54 18.84 6.43
C PHE A 521 9.56 20.10 7.32
N ARG A 522 8.45 20.51 7.94
CA ARG A 522 8.43 21.52 9.01
C ARG A 522 8.76 20.84 10.33
N THR A 523 9.87 21.24 10.96
CA THR A 523 10.44 20.58 12.15
C THR A 523 9.43 20.32 13.26
N ASP A 524 8.66 21.32 13.67
CA ASP A 524 7.72 21.19 14.79
C ASP A 524 6.57 20.22 14.47
N ASN A 525 6.04 20.28 13.24
CA ASN A 525 5.01 19.36 12.76
C ASN A 525 5.52 17.92 12.71
N ALA A 526 6.70 17.70 12.11
CA ALA A 526 7.32 16.39 12.04
C ALA A 526 7.57 15.78 13.44
N VAL A 527 8.08 16.58 14.38
CA VAL A 527 8.29 16.13 15.77
C VAL A 527 6.97 15.83 16.47
N ALA A 528 5.92 16.64 16.25
CA ALA A 528 4.59 16.39 16.79
C ALA A 528 3.94 15.11 16.22
N GLN A 529 4.06 14.89 14.90
CA GLN A 529 3.58 13.70 14.21
C GLN A 529 4.27 12.44 14.73
N LEU A 530 5.61 12.41 14.76
CA LEU A 530 6.40 11.30 15.31
C LEU A 530 6.04 11.03 16.79
N LYS A 531 5.97 12.07 17.62
CA LYS A 531 5.58 11.95 19.03
C LYS A 531 4.18 11.34 19.19
N SER A 532 3.23 11.75 18.35
CA SER A 532 1.86 11.25 18.38
C SER A 532 1.79 9.77 17.97
N TYR A 533 2.50 9.38 16.90
CA TYR A 533 2.59 8.00 16.43
C TYR A 533 3.16 7.06 17.51
N LEU A 534 4.33 7.41 18.07
CA LEU A 534 4.96 6.63 19.15
C LEU A 534 4.07 6.52 20.40
N ARG A 535 3.36 7.60 20.76
CA ARG A 535 2.40 7.60 21.88
C ARG A 535 1.20 6.68 21.60
N ALA A 536 0.69 6.66 20.36
CA ALA A 536 -0.44 5.82 19.97
C ALA A 536 -0.07 4.32 20.02
N ILE A 537 1.11 3.96 19.49
CA ILE A 537 1.69 2.61 19.60
C ILE A 537 1.83 2.20 21.08
N TYR A 538 2.39 3.08 21.92
CA TYR A 538 2.58 2.77 23.35
C TYR A 538 1.25 2.55 24.06
N LYS A 539 0.26 3.43 23.84
CA LYS A 539 -1.10 3.30 24.37
C LYS A 539 -1.80 2.02 23.89
N ARG A 540 -1.45 1.49 22.73
CA ARG A 540 -2.03 0.26 22.20
C ARG A 540 -1.43 -1.00 22.84
N TYR A 541 -0.10 -1.14 22.81
CA TYR A 541 0.56 -2.40 23.17
C TYR A 541 1.18 -2.43 24.58
N HIS A 542 1.29 -1.28 25.26
CA HIS A 542 1.88 -1.14 26.61
C HIS A 542 3.27 -1.79 26.75
N LYS A 543 4.06 -1.77 25.68
CA LYS A 543 5.42 -2.33 25.60
C LYS A 543 6.46 -1.25 25.33
N PRO A 544 7.71 -1.43 25.77
CA PRO A 544 8.82 -0.57 25.37
C PRO A 544 8.88 -0.43 23.85
N ILE A 545 9.22 0.77 23.35
CA ILE A 545 9.34 1.05 21.92
C ILE A 545 10.80 1.24 21.53
N TRP A 546 11.18 0.65 20.39
CA TRP A 546 12.39 0.95 19.65
C TRP A 546 11.99 1.56 18.30
N LEU A 547 12.39 2.81 18.06
CA LEU A 547 12.25 3.44 16.75
C LEU A 547 13.46 3.05 15.91
N THR A 548 13.43 1.92 15.20
CA THR A 548 14.64 1.36 14.57
C THR A 548 15.12 2.16 13.36
N GLU A 549 14.20 2.83 12.67
CA GLU A 549 14.49 3.76 11.58
C GLU A 549 13.65 5.02 11.70
N TYR A 550 14.30 6.17 11.57
CA TYR A 550 13.59 7.41 11.23
C TYR A 550 14.48 8.45 10.56
N ALA A 551 13.84 9.29 9.74
CA ALA A 551 14.37 10.52 9.13
C ALA A 551 13.20 11.36 8.57
N LEU A 552 13.47 12.58 8.08
CA LEU A 552 12.57 13.21 7.12
C LEU A 552 12.90 12.66 5.73
N ILE A 553 12.02 11.79 5.23
CA ILE A 553 12.00 11.33 3.85
C ILE A 553 10.53 11.31 3.46
N ASP A 554 10.25 11.95 2.33
CA ASP A 554 8.96 11.88 1.69
C ASP A 554 9.02 10.79 0.63
N PHE A 555 8.07 9.86 0.70
CA PHE A 555 7.99 8.68 -0.19
C PHE A 555 6.73 8.69 -1.07
N SER A 556 5.79 9.62 -0.87
CA SER A 556 4.55 9.61 -1.68
C SER A 556 4.84 9.95 -3.14
N ASN A 557 5.75 10.91 -3.38
CA ASN A 557 6.02 11.46 -4.70
C ASN A 557 7.41 11.08 -5.22
N GLY A 558 7.74 9.77 -5.15
CA GLY A 558 9.12 9.30 -5.24
C GLY A 558 9.91 9.64 -3.97
N THR A 559 11.21 9.34 -3.94
CA THR A 559 12.02 9.59 -2.73
C THR A 559 12.55 11.01 -2.71
N ARG A 560 11.97 11.86 -1.87
CA ARG A 560 12.35 13.27 -1.70
C ARG A 560 12.89 13.52 -0.29
N TYR A 561 13.93 14.33 -0.20
CA TYR A 561 14.59 14.70 1.04
C TYR A 561 14.51 16.22 1.25
N PRO A 562 14.45 16.71 2.50
CA PRO A 562 14.74 18.12 2.78
C PRO A 562 16.24 18.40 2.62
N GLY A 563 16.59 19.67 2.42
CA GLY A 563 17.99 20.09 2.48
C GLY A 563 18.60 19.88 3.87
N ASP A 564 19.92 19.60 3.91
CA ASP A 564 20.72 19.25 5.10
C ASP A 564 20.38 20.06 6.37
N ALA A 565 20.24 21.38 6.28
CA ALA A 565 19.95 22.24 7.44
C ALA A 565 18.62 21.90 8.12
N ARG A 566 17.59 21.55 7.32
CA ARG A 566 16.25 21.20 7.79
C ARG A 566 16.20 19.77 8.33
N GLN A 567 16.98 18.86 7.72
CA GLN A 567 17.22 17.51 8.24
C GLN A 567 17.92 17.55 9.62
N ALA A 568 18.96 18.37 9.75
CA ALA A 568 19.70 18.59 11.00
C ALA A 568 18.85 19.26 12.10
N ALA A 569 18.01 20.23 11.75
CA ALA A 569 17.06 20.87 12.67
C ALA A 569 16.04 19.85 13.21
N PHE A 570 15.46 19.02 12.33
CA PHE A 570 14.59 17.93 12.74
C PHE A 570 15.29 16.90 13.63
N LEU A 571 16.51 16.49 13.30
CA LEU A 571 17.28 15.55 14.14
C LEU A 571 17.49 16.13 15.54
N THR A 572 17.90 17.40 15.65
CA THR A 572 18.12 18.08 16.94
C THR A 572 16.84 18.14 17.78
N ALA A 573 15.71 18.51 17.18
CA ALA A 573 14.43 18.64 17.90
C ALA A 573 13.82 17.27 18.25
N SER A 574 13.87 16.31 17.33
CA SER A 574 13.35 14.95 17.52
C SER A 574 14.11 14.18 18.58
N THR A 575 15.45 14.26 18.62
CA THR A 575 16.25 13.56 19.64
C THR A 575 15.95 14.08 21.05
N LYS A 576 15.84 15.41 21.25
CA LYS A 576 15.39 15.99 22.53
C LYS A 576 14.00 15.47 22.93
N MET A 577 13.08 15.34 21.98
CA MET A 577 11.75 14.75 22.20
C MET A 577 11.84 13.25 22.57
N LEU A 578 12.57 12.44 21.82
CA LEU A 578 12.74 10.99 22.05
C LEU A 578 13.44 10.68 23.38
N SER A 579 14.42 11.50 23.79
CA SER A 579 15.06 11.40 25.10
C SER A 579 14.05 11.66 26.23
N SER A 580 13.09 12.58 26.06
CA SER A 580 12.01 12.84 27.04
C SER A 580 10.95 11.74 27.18
N LEU A 581 10.82 10.81 26.23
CA LEU A 581 9.82 9.74 26.28
C LEU A 581 10.35 8.52 27.06
N PRO A 582 9.80 8.16 28.24
CA PRO A 582 10.32 7.05 29.05
C PRO A 582 10.07 5.67 28.42
N TYR A 583 9.01 5.55 27.62
CA TYR A 583 8.65 4.32 26.91
C TYR A 583 9.48 4.06 25.64
N VAL A 584 10.14 5.09 25.09
CA VAL A 584 11.11 4.91 23.99
C VAL A 584 12.45 4.51 24.61
N ARG A 585 12.86 3.26 24.39
CA ARG A 585 14.11 2.71 24.95
C ARG A 585 15.31 2.88 24.01
N ARG A 586 15.08 2.86 22.70
CA ARG A 586 16.12 3.10 21.68
C ARG A 586 15.54 3.80 20.46
N TRP A 587 16.39 4.54 19.75
CA TRP A 587 16.07 5.17 18.46
C TRP A 587 17.28 5.07 17.53
N GLY A 588 17.02 4.78 16.25
CA GLY A 588 18.00 4.59 15.19
C GLY A 588 17.78 5.57 14.05
N TRP A 589 18.74 6.45 13.79
CA TRP A 589 18.68 7.32 12.61
C TRP A 589 18.94 6.49 11.34
N PHE A 590 18.20 6.79 10.27
CA PHE A 590 18.39 6.18 8.95
C PHE A 590 19.15 7.17 8.03
N GLY A 591 20.43 7.00 7.72
CA GLY A 591 21.40 6.03 8.26
C GLY A 591 22.81 6.65 8.36
N LEU A 592 23.82 5.85 8.71
CA LEU A 592 25.17 6.38 8.94
C LEU A 592 25.84 6.91 7.65
N PRO A 593 25.88 6.16 6.52
CA PRO A 593 26.53 6.63 5.29
C PRO A 593 25.71 7.68 4.54
N SER A 594 26.40 8.62 3.90
CA SER A 594 25.85 9.67 3.04
C SER A 594 26.45 9.61 1.64
N SER A 595 25.59 9.60 0.62
CA SER A 595 26.02 9.86 -0.76
C SER A 595 26.38 11.34 -0.94
N PRO A 596 27.44 11.70 -1.69
CA PRO A 596 27.72 13.07 -2.09
C PRO A 596 26.99 13.47 -3.39
N THR A 597 26.52 12.51 -4.19
CA THR A 597 25.94 12.74 -5.53
C THR A 597 24.42 12.73 -5.57
N GLU A 598 23.76 12.21 -4.53
CA GLU A 598 22.31 12.05 -4.46
C GLU A 598 21.78 12.64 -3.14
N PRO A 599 20.63 13.34 -3.11
CA PRO A 599 19.98 13.75 -1.86
C PRO A 599 19.71 12.53 -0.97
N ASN A 600 20.05 12.62 0.32
CA ASN A 600 19.86 11.55 1.29
C ASN A 600 19.82 12.09 2.72
N SER A 601 19.51 11.22 3.69
CA SER A 601 19.47 11.53 5.13
C SER A 601 20.77 11.19 5.88
N GLY A 602 21.85 10.85 5.18
CA GLY A 602 23.09 10.30 5.73
C GLY A 602 23.88 11.22 6.66
N LEU A 603 24.62 10.60 7.59
CA LEU A 603 25.38 11.31 8.62
C LEU A 603 26.85 11.57 8.23
N PHE A 604 27.51 10.66 7.51
CA PHE A 604 28.93 10.72 7.16
C PHE A 604 29.18 10.39 5.68
N ARG A 605 29.97 11.24 5.01
CA ARG A 605 30.45 11.01 3.63
C ARG A 605 31.59 9.98 3.59
N HIS A 606 31.89 9.45 2.41
CA HIS A 606 32.92 8.41 2.19
C HIS A 606 34.36 8.83 2.55
N ASP A 607 34.63 10.14 2.64
CA ASP A 607 35.87 10.73 3.14
C ASP A 607 35.94 10.77 4.69
N GLY A 608 34.87 10.35 5.38
CA GLY A 608 34.72 10.41 6.83
C GLY A 608 34.28 11.78 7.38
N ALA A 609 33.90 12.73 6.51
CA ALA A 609 33.37 14.02 6.92
C ALA A 609 31.89 13.92 7.33
N ALA A 610 31.54 14.52 8.48
CA ALA A 610 30.15 14.60 8.93
C ALA A 610 29.34 15.61 8.09
N THR A 611 28.11 15.27 7.72
CA THR A 611 27.12 16.21 7.17
C THR A 611 26.65 17.19 8.25
N LEU A 612 25.81 18.19 7.91
CA LEU A 612 25.18 19.02 8.95
C LEU A 612 24.33 18.15 9.89
N THR A 613 23.59 17.19 9.32
CA THR A 613 22.84 16.15 10.05
C THR A 613 23.75 15.28 10.91
N GLY A 614 24.93 14.90 10.39
CA GLY A 614 25.98 14.20 11.13
C GLY A 614 26.44 14.95 12.38
N ARG A 615 26.74 16.25 12.26
CA ARG A 615 27.14 17.09 13.41
C ARG A 615 26.02 17.27 14.44
N ALA A 616 24.77 17.39 13.98
CA ALA A 616 23.61 17.38 14.87
C ALA A 616 23.48 16.04 15.63
N PHE A 617 23.66 14.91 14.95
CA PHE A 617 23.63 13.58 15.57
C PHE A 617 24.76 13.38 16.58
N GLN A 618 25.98 13.82 16.27
CA GLN A 618 27.11 13.80 17.21
C GLN A 618 26.80 14.58 18.49
N SER A 619 26.12 15.72 18.37
CA SER A 619 25.76 16.61 19.48
C SER A 619 24.57 16.14 20.32
N ALA A 620 23.72 15.25 19.77
CA ALA A 620 22.55 14.70 20.45
C ALA A 620 22.92 13.78 21.63
N ARG A 621 22.15 13.88 22.72
CA ARG A 621 22.32 13.16 24.00
C ARG A 621 21.09 12.30 24.35
#